data_AF-A0A9Q0W910-F1
#
_entry.id   AF-A0A9Q0W910-F1
#
_cell.length_a   1.000
_cell.length_b   1.000
_cell.length_c   1.000
_cell.angle_alpha   90.00
_cell.angle_beta   90.00
_cell.angle_gamma   90.00
#
_symmetry.space_group_name_H-M   'P 1'
#
loop_
_entity.id
_entity.type
_entity.pdbx_description
1 polymer ?
#
loop_
_entity_poly.entity_id
_entity_poly.type
_entity_poly.pdbx_seq_one_letter_code
_entity_poly.pdbx_strand_id
1 'polypeptide(L)'
;MLKGSPDVYLSGPIRKYIEDKGGRFHLRWGCRQILFDRSLDGEIHVTGLALSKATDKKVVKADAYVAACDVPGIKRLLPSQWRESKFFDNIYELVGVPVVTVQLRYNGWVTELQDLDQSRRLRQAVGLDNLLYTPDADFSCFADLALTSPEDYYIEGQGFIAPMCSDTGRSLHALDK
;
A
#
# COMPACT_ATOMS: atom_id res chain seq x y z
N MET A 1 4.46 14.95 8.33
CA MET A 1 4.08 13.67 7.68
C MET A 1 4.00 12.56 8.73
N LEU A 2 3.83 11.28 8.36
CA LEU A 2 3.91 10.17 9.32
C LEU A 2 5.29 10.20 10.01
N LYS A 3 5.33 9.79 11.28
CA LYS A 3 6.53 9.84 12.12
C LYS A 3 7.69 8.96 11.63
N GLY A 4 7.43 7.98 10.77
CA GLY A 4 8.44 7.05 10.29
C GLY A 4 7.77 5.90 9.56
N SER A 5 8.36 4.72 9.63
CA SER A 5 7.82 3.49 9.07
C SER A 5 6.38 3.28 9.53
N PRO A 6 5.41 3.19 8.60
CA PRO A 6 4.03 2.88 8.94
C PRO A 6 3.89 1.54 9.67
N ASP A 7 4.82 0.60 9.51
CA ASP A 7 4.77 -0.67 10.23
C ASP A 7 4.98 -0.46 11.74
N VAL A 8 5.88 0.43 12.13
CA VAL A 8 6.19 0.71 13.53
C VAL A 8 5.17 1.64 14.16
N TYR A 9 4.78 2.70 13.44
CA TYR A 9 4.01 3.81 14.01
C TYR A 9 2.52 3.76 13.70
N LEU A 10 2.06 2.89 12.80
CA LEU A 10 0.64 2.75 12.45
C LEU A 10 0.15 1.31 12.59
N SER A 11 0.68 0.37 11.79
CA SER A 11 0.17 -1.00 11.75
C SER A 11 0.54 -1.80 13.00
N GLY A 12 1.72 -1.56 13.59
CA GLY A 12 2.21 -2.18 14.81
C GLY A 12 1.29 -1.94 16.01
N PRO A 13 0.94 -0.68 16.35
CA PRO A 13 -0.02 -0.37 17.40
C PRO A 13 -1.40 -1.01 17.18
N ILE A 14 -1.90 -1.01 15.94
CA ILE A 14 -3.18 -1.65 15.59
C ILE A 14 -3.10 -3.16 15.81
N ARG A 15 -2.02 -3.80 15.36
CA ARG A 15 -1.77 -5.23 15.56
C ARG A 15 -1.75 -5.57 17.04
N LYS A 16 -0.98 -4.82 17.84
CA LYS A 16 -0.88 -5.02 19.28
C LYS A 16 -2.24 -4.92 19.96
N TYR A 17 -3.02 -3.88 19.64
CA TYR A 17 -4.36 -3.71 20.21
C TYR A 17 -5.29 -4.90 19.89
N ILE A 18 -5.21 -5.45 18.68
CA ILE A 18 -6.00 -6.63 18.27
C ILE A 18 -5.54 -7.88 19.03
N GLU A 19 -4.23 -8.10 19.14
CA GLU A 19 -3.65 -9.24 19.86
C GLU A 19 -3.94 -9.20 21.37
N ASP A 20 -3.83 -8.02 21.99
CA ASP A 20 -4.16 -7.79 23.41
C ASP A 20 -5.65 -8.09 23.70
N LYS A 21 -6.51 -8.04 22.68
CA LYS A 21 -7.94 -8.43 22.75
C LYS A 21 -8.22 -9.87 22.31
N GLY A 22 -7.19 -10.69 22.13
CA GLY A 22 -7.31 -12.11 21.76
C GLY A 22 -7.46 -12.37 20.27
N GLY A 23 -7.35 -11.34 19.43
CA GLY A 23 -7.28 -11.49 17.98
C GLY A 23 -6.01 -12.21 17.54
N ARG A 24 -6.04 -12.83 16.35
CA ARG A 24 -4.94 -13.66 15.85
C ARG A 24 -4.59 -13.29 14.42
N PHE A 25 -3.29 -13.17 14.15
CA PHE A 25 -2.76 -12.92 12.81
C PHE A 25 -2.15 -14.19 12.23
N HIS A 26 -2.65 -14.62 11.07
CA HIS A 26 -2.13 -15.78 10.35
C HIS A 26 -1.41 -15.34 9.08
N LEU A 27 -0.18 -14.86 9.25
CA LEU A 27 0.63 -14.37 8.13
C LEU A 27 1.04 -15.51 7.16
N ARG A 28 1.22 -15.15 5.88
CA ARG A 28 1.60 -16.06 4.79
C ARG A 28 0.60 -17.18 4.49
N TRP A 29 -0.65 -17.02 4.93
CA TRP A 29 -1.76 -17.88 4.54
C TRP A 29 -2.59 -17.19 3.46
N GLY A 30 -2.53 -17.69 2.24
CA GLY A 30 -3.34 -17.19 1.13
C GLY A 30 -4.72 -17.84 1.12
N CYS A 31 -5.78 -17.04 1.06
CA CYS A 31 -7.13 -17.53 0.78
C CYS A 31 -7.24 -17.95 -0.70
N ARG A 32 -7.58 -19.20 -0.93
CA ARG A 32 -7.66 -19.80 -2.28
C ARG A 32 -9.07 -19.89 -2.80
N GLN A 33 -10.04 -20.12 -1.91
CA GLN A 33 -11.41 -20.34 -2.29
C GLN A 33 -12.34 -19.99 -1.13
N ILE A 34 -13.47 -19.36 -1.47
CA ILE A 34 -14.64 -19.25 -0.60
C ILE A 34 -15.47 -20.52 -0.77
N LEU A 35 -15.69 -21.25 0.32
CA LEU A 35 -16.61 -22.37 0.36
C LEU A 35 -17.98 -21.84 0.77
N PHE A 36 -19.01 -22.16 -0.01
CA PHE A 36 -20.36 -21.68 0.22
C PHE A 36 -21.37 -22.69 -0.28
N ASP A 37 -22.55 -22.66 0.33
CA ASP A 37 -23.73 -23.38 -0.10
C ASP A 37 -24.78 -22.38 -0.60
N ARG A 38 -25.70 -22.86 -1.44
CA ARG A 38 -26.87 -22.11 -1.89
C ARG A 38 -28.11 -22.80 -1.34
N SER A 39 -28.94 -22.05 -0.64
CA SER A 39 -30.24 -22.54 -0.16
C SER A 39 -31.23 -22.73 -1.33
N LEU A 40 -32.34 -23.41 -1.07
CA LEU A 40 -33.43 -23.58 -2.04
C LEU A 40 -34.01 -22.22 -2.50
N ASP A 41 -33.98 -21.23 -1.62
CA ASP A 41 -34.49 -19.88 -1.88
C ASP A 41 -33.47 -18.98 -2.60
N GLY A 42 -32.29 -19.51 -2.92
CA GLY A 42 -31.23 -18.80 -3.64
C GLY A 42 -30.25 -18.04 -2.75
N GLU A 43 -30.49 -17.96 -1.43
CA GLU A 43 -29.58 -17.32 -0.48
C GLU A 43 -28.24 -18.07 -0.41
N ILE A 44 -27.15 -17.30 -0.37
CA ILE A 44 -25.79 -17.80 -0.35
C ILE A 44 -25.28 -17.80 1.10
N HIS A 45 -24.79 -18.94 1.57
CA HIS A 45 -24.22 -19.08 2.90
C HIS A 45 -22.76 -19.53 2.83
N VAL A 46 -21.83 -18.72 3.34
CA VAL A 46 -20.40 -19.06 3.36
C VAL A 46 -20.14 -20.07 4.48
N THR A 47 -19.60 -21.23 4.14
CA THR A 47 -19.32 -22.33 5.06
C THR A 47 -17.86 -22.44 5.48
N GLY A 48 -16.97 -21.71 4.82
CA GLY A 48 -15.56 -21.62 5.20
C GLY A 48 -14.67 -20.93 4.17
N LEU A 49 -13.41 -20.70 4.57
CA LEU A 49 -12.35 -20.24 3.68
C LEU A 49 -11.26 -21.31 3.57
N ALA A 50 -10.99 -21.76 2.35
CA ALA A 50 -9.88 -22.66 2.07
C ALA A 50 -8.58 -21.85 1.97
N LEU A 51 -7.67 -22.04 2.93
CA LEU A 51 -6.39 -21.35 3.02
C LEU A 51 -5.24 -22.30 2.69
N SER A 52 -4.14 -21.75 2.17
CA SER A 52 -2.90 -22.49 1.94
C SER A 52 -1.66 -21.71 2.38
N LYS A 53 -0.63 -22.42 2.84
CA LYS A 53 0.71 -21.89 3.09
C LYS A 53 1.74 -22.96 2.72
N ALA A 54 2.60 -22.69 1.73
CA ALA A 54 3.52 -23.69 1.18
C ALA A 54 2.80 -25.01 0.83
N THR A 55 3.12 -26.10 1.53
CA THR A 55 2.48 -27.42 1.38
C THR A 55 1.22 -27.60 2.22
N ASP A 56 0.98 -26.71 3.18
CA ASP A 56 -0.12 -26.83 4.14
C ASP A 56 -1.42 -26.28 3.57
N LYS A 57 -2.52 -26.95 3.90
CA LYS A 57 -3.89 -26.55 3.58
C LYS A 57 -4.76 -26.65 4.82
N LYS A 58 -5.66 -25.70 5.00
CA LYS A 58 -6.69 -25.77 6.05
C LYS A 58 -7.96 -25.06 5.60
N VAL A 59 -9.08 -25.45 6.19
CA VAL A 59 -10.34 -24.73 6.07
C VAL A 59 -10.58 -24.00 7.38
N VAL A 60 -10.83 -22.69 7.30
CA VAL A 60 -11.19 -21.86 8.45
C VAL A 60 -12.70 -21.63 8.42
N LYS A 61 -13.34 -21.89 9.57
CA LYS A 61 -14.75 -21.62 9.80
C LYS A 61 -14.91 -20.51 10.83
N ALA A 62 -15.90 -19.66 10.64
CA ALA A 62 -16.24 -18.54 11.51
C ALA A 62 -17.73 -18.20 11.37
N ASP A 63 -18.24 -17.42 12.32
CA ASP A 63 -19.63 -16.92 12.30
C ASP A 63 -19.84 -15.84 11.23
N ALA A 64 -18.77 -15.11 10.89
CA ALA A 64 -18.77 -14.09 9.85
C ALA A 64 -17.44 -14.07 9.09
N TYR A 65 -17.51 -13.68 7.81
CA TYR A 65 -16.35 -13.58 6.92
C TYR A 65 -16.28 -12.20 6.30
N VAL A 66 -15.08 -11.60 6.31
CA VAL A 66 -14.82 -10.30 5.69
C VAL A 66 -13.62 -10.45 4.76
N ALA A 67 -13.78 -10.05 3.50
CA ALA A 67 -12.72 -10.03 2.50
C ALA A 67 -12.22 -8.59 2.31
N ALA A 68 -11.18 -8.20 3.05
CA ALA A 68 -10.51 -6.91 2.90
C ALA A 68 -9.40 -6.99 1.83
N CYS A 69 -9.77 -7.34 0.60
CA CYS A 69 -8.85 -7.47 -0.53
C CYS A 69 -8.85 -6.22 -1.42
N ASP A 70 -7.75 -6.01 -2.15
CA ASP A 70 -7.70 -5.06 -3.26
C ASP A 70 -8.56 -5.54 -4.44
N VAL A 71 -8.75 -4.68 -5.45
CA VAL A 71 -9.59 -4.98 -6.63
C VAL A 71 -9.15 -6.25 -7.37
N PRO A 72 -7.86 -6.46 -7.70
CA PRO A 72 -7.42 -7.73 -8.31
C PRO A 72 -7.62 -8.94 -7.38
N GLY A 73 -7.34 -8.78 -6.09
CA GLY A 73 -7.47 -9.85 -5.10
C GLY A 73 -8.91 -10.32 -4.94
N ILE A 74 -9.87 -9.41 -4.82
CA ILE A 74 -11.28 -9.77 -4.68
C ILE A 74 -11.85 -10.38 -5.97
N LYS A 75 -11.50 -9.84 -7.14
CA LYS A 75 -11.92 -10.40 -8.44
C LYS A 75 -11.46 -11.85 -8.63
N ARG A 76 -10.27 -12.19 -8.13
CA ARG A 76 -9.72 -13.54 -8.15
C ARG A 76 -10.39 -14.46 -7.13
N LEU A 77 -10.79 -13.92 -5.98
CA LEU A 77 -11.32 -14.70 -4.86
C LEU A 77 -12.81 -15.00 -5.00
N LEU A 78 -13.59 -14.08 -5.58
CA LEU A 78 -15.03 -14.25 -5.73
C LEU A 78 -15.37 -15.45 -6.62
N PRO A 79 -16.30 -16.33 -6.18
CA PRO A 79 -16.83 -17.39 -7.03
C PRO A 79 -17.52 -16.82 -8.27
N SER A 80 -17.30 -17.42 -9.43
CA SER A 80 -17.90 -16.96 -10.69
C SER A 80 -19.43 -16.98 -10.65
N GLN A 81 -20.02 -17.93 -9.91
CA GLN A 81 -21.47 -18.05 -9.73
C GLN A 81 -22.08 -16.82 -9.03
N TRP A 82 -21.30 -16.08 -8.25
CA TRP A 82 -21.81 -14.90 -7.54
C TRP A 82 -22.02 -13.71 -8.48
N ARG A 83 -21.43 -13.75 -9.67
CA ARG A 83 -21.62 -12.72 -10.71
C ARG A 83 -23.04 -12.70 -11.30
N GLU A 84 -23.87 -13.69 -11.01
CA GLU A 84 -25.32 -13.63 -11.28
C GLU A 84 -25.97 -12.44 -10.56
N SER A 85 -25.42 -12.02 -9.42
CA SER A 85 -25.85 -10.81 -8.72
C SER A 85 -25.09 -9.59 -9.24
N LYS A 86 -25.86 -8.57 -9.65
CA LYS A 86 -25.33 -7.28 -10.09
C LYS A 86 -24.40 -6.64 -9.04
N PHE A 87 -24.64 -6.88 -7.76
CA PHE A 87 -23.79 -6.36 -6.68
C PHE A 87 -22.34 -6.84 -6.82
N PHE A 88 -22.15 -8.15 -7.02
CA PHE A 88 -20.82 -8.73 -7.19
C PHE A 88 -20.27 -8.52 -8.59
N ASP A 89 -21.13 -8.48 -9.61
CA ASP A 89 -20.68 -8.26 -10.99
C ASP A 89 -20.09 -6.86 -11.20
N ASN A 90 -20.66 -5.84 -10.56
CA ASN A 90 -20.13 -4.47 -10.60
C ASN A 90 -18.67 -4.34 -10.11
N ILE A 91 -18.20 -5.28 -9.29
CA ILE A 91 -16.79 -5.30 -8.85
C ILE A 91 -15.86 -5.51 -10.05
N TYR A 92 -16.31 -6.20 -11.09
CA TYR A 92 -15.54 -6.47 -12.31
C TYR A 92 -15.36 -5.24 -13.20
N GLU A 93 -16.18 -4.22 -13.05
CA GLU A 93 -16.04 -2.92 -13.71
C GLU A 93 -14.93 -2.06 -13.11
N LEU A 94 -14.47 -2.37 -11.88
CA LEU A 94 -13.41 -1.60 -11.22
C LEU A 94 -12.04 -1.91 -11.84
N VAL A 95 -11.34 -0.89 -12.33
CA VAL A 95 -9.99 -1.03 -12.89
C VAL A 95 -8.99 -0.30 -12.00
N GLY A 96 -7.88 -0.97 -11.68
CA GLY A 96 -6.78 -0.35 -10.94
C GLY A 96 -5.99 0.60 -11.84
N VAL A 97 -5.58 1.74 -11.29
CA VAL A 97 -4.69 2.68 -11.96
C VAL A 97 -3.24 2.34 -11.57
N PRO A 98 -2.31 2.16 -12.51
CA PRO A 98 -0.93 1.85 -12.19
C PRO A 98 -0.21 3.09 -11.63
N VAL A 99 0.42 2.91 -10.47
CA VAL A 99 1.19 3.94 -9.78
C VAL A 99 2.60 3.43 -9.52
N VAL A 100 3.60 4.30 -9.72
CA VAL A 100 4.99 4.03 -9.42
C VAL A 100 5.43 4.93 -8.26
N THR A 101 6.16 4.35 -7.30
CA THR A 101 6.85 5.10 -6.25
C THR A 101 8.36 4.94 -6.44
N VAL A 102 9.07 6.05 -6.65
CA VAL A 102 10.53 6.08 -6.77
C VAL A 102 11.13 6.55 -5.45
N GLN A 103 12.18 5.90 -4.95
CA GLN A 103 12.95 6.36 -3.80
C GLN A 103 14.39 6.65 -4.20
N LEU A 104 14.81 7.92 -4.09
CA LEU A 104 16.17 8.37 -4.46
C LEU A 104 16.92 8.85 -3.23
N ARG A 105 18.16 8.40 -3.04
CA ARG A 105 19.04 8.90 -1.98
C ARG A 105 20.27 9.62 -2.55
N TYR A 106 20.55 10.81 -2.03
CA TYR A 106 21.67 11.65 -2.47
C TYR A 106 22.75 11.77 -1.39
N ASN A 107 23.94 12.21 -1.80
CA ASN A 107 25.07 12.51 -0.92
C ASN A 107 25.08 13.96 -0.40
N GLY A 108 23.94 14.64 -0.45
CA GLY A 108 23.72 16.02 -0.02
C GLY A 108 22.23 16.36 0.08
N TRP A 109 21.91 17.57 0.53
CA TRP A 109 20.53 18.05 0.64
C TRP A 109 20.03 18.60 -0.68
N VAL A 110 18.84 18.17 -1.10
CA VAL A 110 18.16 18.75 -2.27
C VAL A 110 17.36 19.95 -1.78
N THR A 111 17.88 21.15 -2.04
CA THR A 111 17.28 22.40 -1.61
C THR A 111 16.84 23.22 -2.82
N GLU A 112 15.74 23.96 -2.66
CA GLU A 112 15.34 25.06 -3.54
C GLU A 112 16.37 26.20 -3.58
N LEU A 113 17.20 26.29 -2.53
CA LEU A 113 18.29 27.23 -2.42
C LEU A 113 19.36 26.89 -3.46
N GLN A 114 19.69 27.83 -4.35
CA GLN A 114 20.81 27.74 -5.30
C GLN A 114 22.17 27.91 -4.57
N ASP A 115 22.28 27.43 -3.33
CA ASP A 115 23.46 27.49 -2.49
C ASP A 115 24.07 26.09 -2.35
N LEU A 116 25.02 25.80 -3.23
CA LEU A 116 25.71 24.51 -3.28
C LEU A 116 26.53 24.22 -2.01
N ASP A 117 27.00 25.25 -1.32
CA ASP A 117 27.79 25.09 -0.10
C ASP A 117 26.90 24.66 1.06
N GLN A 118 25.66 25.17 1.14
CA GLN A 118 24.68 24.72 2.12
C GLN A 118 24.17 23.30 1.82
N SER A 119 23.86 22.99 0.56
CA SER A 119 23.42 21.65 0.14
C SER A 119 24.43 20.56 0.55
N ARG A 120 25.73 20.85 0.53
CA ARG A 120 26.80 19.91 0.89
C ARG A 120 27.06 19.80 2.40
N ARG A 121 26.45 20.64 3.25
CA ARG A 121 26.63 20.59 4.71
C ARG A 121 25.74 19.52 5.32
N LEU A 122 26.25 18.29 5.36
CA LEU A 122 25.55 17.12 5.90
C LEU A 122 25.24 17.19 7.41
N ARG A 123 25.82 18.14 8.14
CA ARG A 123 25.62 18.31 9.59
C ARG A 123 24.29 18.97 9.96
N GLN A 124 23.65 19.67 9.03
CA GLN A 124 22.37 20.33 9.29
C GLN A 124 21.42 20.03 8.14
N ALA A 125 20.22 19.56 8.50
CA ALA A 125 19.17 19.30 7.53
C ALA A 125 18.62 20.64 6.99
N VAL A 126 18.57 20.76 5.66
CA VAL A 126 18.14 21.97 4.96
C VAL A 126 17.23 21.60 3.79
N GLY A 127 16.19 22.40 3.55
CA GLY A 127 15.17 22.16 2.52
C GLY A 127 13.75 22.33 3.07
N LEU A 128 12.77 21.89 2.29
CA LEU A 128 11.34 22.04 2.61
C LEU A 128 10.80 20.83 3.39
N ASP A 129 10.36 21.07 4.62
CA ASP A 129 9.57 20.11 5.42
C ASP A 129 8.09 20.16 4.99
N ASN A 130 7.80 19.65 3.79
CA ASN A 130 6.43 19.57 3.28
C ASN A 130 6.25 18.47 2.23
N LEU A 131 4.99 18.15 1.93
CA LEU A 131 4.61 17.45 0.70
C LEU A 131 4.57 18.46 -0.45
N LEU A 132 5.36 18.22 -1.48
CA LEU A 132 5.53 19.11 -2.61
C LEU A 132 4.83 18.54 -3.84
N TYR A 133 4.28 19.42 -4.65
CA TYR A 133 3.60 19.09 -5.90
C TYR A 133 4.40 19.62 -7.09
N THR A 134 4.52 18.82 -8.13
CA THR A 134 5.23 19.19 -9.35
C THR A 134 4.25 19.41 -10.50
N PRO A 135 4.06 20.66 -10.95
CA PRO A 135 3.19 20.94 -12.08
C PRO A 135 3.80 20.50 -13.43
N ASP A 136 5.13 20.54 -13.55
CA ASP A 136 5.87 20.41 -14.81
C ASP A 136 6.82 19.19 -14.84
N ALA A 137 6.52 18.13 -14.07
CA ALA A 137 7.29 16.89 -14.07
C ALA A 137 6.40 15.67 -14.24
N ASP A 138 7.00 14.54 -14.66
CA ASP A 138 6.30 13.26 -14.85
C ASP A 138 5.92 12.55 -13.54
N PHE A 139 6.12 13.20 -12.39
CA PHE A 139 5.64 12.75 -11.09
C PHE A 139 4.72 13.81 -10.47
N SER A 140 3.78 13.39 -9.63
CA SER A 140 2.72 14.23 -9.09
C SER A 140 3.13 14.95 -7.82
N CYS A 141 3.69 14.20 -6.87
CA CYS A 141 4.14 14.72 -5.59
C CYS A 141 5.41 14.02 -5.11
N PHE A 142 6.17 14.73 -4.28
CA PHE A 142 7.37 14.25 -3.63
C PHE A 142 7.56 14.94 -2.28
N ALA A 143 8.41 14.37 -1.43
CA ALA A 143 8.79 14.99 -0.17
C ALA A 143 10.20 14.52 0.21
N ASP A 144 10.97 15.32 0.95
CA ASP A 144 12.19 14.81 1.58
C ASP A 144 11.83 14.08 2.88
N LEU A 145 11.93 12.75 2.91
CA LEU A 145 11.64 11.98 4.12
C LEU A 145 12.66 12.23 5.23
N ALA A 146 13.91 12.60 4.91
CA ALA A 146 14.90 12.92 5.93
C ALA A 146 14.55 14.19 6.71
N LEU A 147 13.71 15.07 6.14
CA LEU A 147 13.16 16.25 6.79
C LEU A 147 11.76 16.01 7.37
N THR A 148 10.88 15.43 6.56
CA THR A 148 9.44 15.33 6.87
C THR A 148 9.05 14.15 7.76
N SER A 149 9.95 13.17 7.87
CA SER A 149 9.78 11.92 8.62
C SER A 149 11.14 11.43 9.18
N PRO A 150 11.86 12.27 9.95
CA PRO A 150 13.27 12.06 10.22
C PRO A 150 13.57 10.80 11.05
N GLU A 151 12.66 10.32 11.89
CA GLU A 151 12.93 9.27 12.87
C GLU A 151 13.50 7.98 12.27
N ASP A 152 12.96 7.54 11.13
CA ASP A 152 13.43 6.32 10.45
C ASP A 152 14.17 6.60 9.14
N TYR A 153 14.08 7.82 8.60
CA TYR A 153 14.57 8.15 7.27
C TYR A 153 15.79 9.10 7.27
N TYR A 154 16.08 9.77 8.39
CA TYR A 154 17.32 10.53 8.55
C TYR A 154 18.50 9.58 8.84
N ILE A 155 19.58 9.73 8.09
CA ILE A 155 20.84 9.02 8.34
C ILE A 155 21.97 10.05 8.36
N GLU A 156 22.72 10.12 9.46
CA GLU A 156 23.83 11.06 9.61
C GLU A 156 24.85 10.85 8.48
N GLY A 157 25.26 11.96 7.83
CA GLY A 157 26.21 11.91 6.72
C GLY A 157 25.62 11.43 5.39
N GLN A 158 24.31 11.14 5.33
CA GLN A 158 23.60 10.87 4.08
C GLN A 158 22.54 11.95 3.85
N GLY A 159 22.35 12.31 2.59
CA GLY A 159 21.36 13.30 2.21
C GLY A 159 19.96 12.74 2.07
N PHE A 160 19.15 13.57 1.43
CA PHE A 160 17.76 13.44 1.03
C PHE A 160 17.27 12.03 0.67
N ILE A 161 16.02 11.70 1.01
CA ILE A 161 15.25 10.61 0.39
C ILE A 161 13.93 11.14 -0.16
N ALA A 162 13.70 11.09 -1.47
CA ALA A 162 12.36 11.34 -2.02
C ALA A 162 11.63 10.07 -2.42
N PRO A 163 10.51 9.73 -1.78
CA PRO A 163 9.40 9.08 -2.44
C PRO A 163 8.80 10.06 -3.45
N MET A 164 8.83 9.69 -4.73
CA MET A 164 8.10 10.37 -5.80
C MET A 164 6.99 9.45 -6.27
N CYS A 165 5.77 9.95 -6.36
CA CYS A 165 4.64 9.19 -6.90
C CYS A 165 4.36 9.64 -8.34
N SER A 166 4.25 8.70 -9.27
CA SER A 166 3.84 8.98 -10.65
C SER A 166 2.65 8.10 -11.03
N ASP A 167 1.65 8.73 -11.68
CA ASP A 167 0.61 8.02 -12.41
C ASP A 167 1.10 7.81 -13.84
N THR A 168 1.29 6.55 -14.20
CA THR A 168 1.79 6.13 -15.52
C THR A 168 0.87 6.55 -16.68
N GLY A 169 -0.39 6.93 -16.40
CA GLY A 169 -1.34 7.41 -17.40
C GLY A 169 -0.95 8.75 -18.06
N ARG A 170 -0.13 9.59 -17.41
CA ARG A 170 0.42 10.81 -18.02
C ARG A 170 1.82 10.62 -18.61
N SER A 171 2.68 9.81 -17.97
CA SER A 171 4.10 9.72 -18.33
C SER A 171 4.37 8.96 -19.65
N LEU A 172 3.47 8.08 -20.10
CA LEU A 172 3.66 7.37 -21.37
C LEU A 172 3.54 8.28 -22.60
N HIS A 173 2.81 9.40 -22.52
CA HIS A 173 2.73 10.36 -23.62
C HIS A 173 3.95 11.28 -23.75
N ALA A 174 4.81 11.34 -22.72
CA ALA A 174 6.02 12.17 -22.71
C ALA A 174 7.26 11.44 -23.24
N LEU A 175 7.24 10.10 -23.30
CA LEU A 175 8.37 9.28 -23.77
C LEU A 175 8.28 8.88 -25.26
N ASP A 176 7.15 9.15 -25.91
CA ASP A 176 6.89 8.85 -27.34
C ASP A 176 7.04 10.09 -28.25
N LYS A 177 7.83 11.10 -27.87
CA LYS A 177 8.16 12.26 -28.72
C LYS A 177 9.66 12.49 -28.87
#